data_AF-H2M563-F1
#
_entry.id   AF-H2M563-F1
#
_cell.length_a   1.000
_cell.length_b   1.000
_cell.length_c   1.000
_cell.angle_alpha   90.00
_cell.angle_beta   90.00
_cell.angle_gamma   90.00
#
_symmetry.space_group_name_H-M   'P 1'
#
loop_
_entity.id
_entity.type
_entity.pdbx_description
1 polymer ?
#
loop_
_entity_poly.entity_id
_entity_poly.type
_entity_poly.pdbx_seq_one_letter_code
_entity_poly.pdbx_strand_id
1 'polypeptide(L)'
;MVALSGRDLLTMSAASASEDKVQGSNLTPHHFKPFGSHEHYKQVMCAFHKLQESGFYWGALGGREASSLLRSEPPGTFLIRDSSDHHYFFTLSVKTTLGTRNLRIHSSEGGFFLQPDPQSTQRIPRFDCVLKLIAHFMGKGTDAGGPRDEASGGASEETVTKKRGQNVYLIHTAGEKIPLELHRPLCTSLSTLQHMCRRTLNDRGLVGTGTEDIPSTLRDFLKAYDAPI
;
A
#
# COMPACT_ATOMS: atom_id res chain seq x y z
N MET A 1 86.56 36.27 -2.87
CA MET A 1 86.58 35.56 -4.15
C MET A 1 85.18 34.97 -4.35
N VAL A 2 84.41 35.54 -5.29
CA VAL A 2 83.33 34.93 -6.13
C VAL A 2 82.17 34.21 -5.39
N ALA A 3 80.93 34.73 -5.38
CA ALA A 3 79.81 34.45 -6.32
C ALA A 3 79.40 32.95 -6.37
N LEU A 4 78.16 32.47 -6.45
CA LEU A 4 76.84 32.94 -6.92
C LEU A 4 75.79 31.85 -6.60
N SER A 5 74.50 32.24 -6.59
CA SER A 5 73.29 31.43 -6.88
C SER A 5 72.95 30.24 -5.97
N GLY A 6 71.70 29.95 -5.60
CA GLY A 6 70.40 30.39 -6.10
C GLY A 6 69.48 29.16 -6.23
N ARG A 7 68.51 29.04 -5.31
CA ARG A 7 67.18 28.38 -5.37
C ARG A 7 67.07 26.93 -5.89
N ASP A 8 66.42 26.06 -5.09
CA ASP A 8 65.02 25.74 -5.39
C ASP A 8 64.22 25.18 -4.19
N LEU A 9 62.95 25.57 -4.16
CA LEU A 9 61.91 25.21 -3.20
C LEU A 9 61.51 23.73 -3.35
N LEU A 10 61.02 23.09 -2.27
CA LEU A 10 59.68 22.46 -2.23
C LEU A 10 59.32 21.99 -0.80
N THR A 11 58.40 22.75 -0.21
CA THR A 11 57.20 22.39 0.54
C THR A 11 57.16 21.11 1.40
N MET A 12 56.97 21.34 2.70
CA MET A 12 56.62 20.36 3.72
C MET A 12 55.15 19.93 3.63
N SER A 13 54.85 18.68 3.97
CA SER A 13 53.59 18.36 4.65
C SER A 13 53.76 17.13 5.54
N ALA A 14 53.40 17.31 6.80
CA ALA A 14 53.56 16.37 7.89
C ALA A 14 52.53 15.24 7.82
N ALA A 15 52.99 14.02 8.10
CA ALA A 15 52.17 12.83 8.26
C ALA A 15 51.29 12.95 9.51
N SER A 16 49.98 12.67 9.35
CA SER A 16 49.03 12.53 10.45
C SER A 16 48.73 11.06 10.72
N ALA A 17 48.58 10.78 12.02
CA ALA A 17 48.41 9.47 12.62
C ALA A 17 47.07 8.80 12.27
N SER A 18 47.11 7.47 12.28
CA SER A 18 46.01 6.53 12.14
C SER A 18 45.14 6.47 13.41
N GLU A 19 43.84 6.70 13.26
CA GLU A 19 42.81 6.35 14.25
C GLU A 19 41.74 5.47 13.59
N ASP A 20 41.63 4.24 14.10
CA ASP A 20 40.57 3.28 13.81
C ASP A 20 39.21 3.87 14.20
N LYS A 21 38.35 4.11 13.20
CA LYS A 21 36.97 4.57 13.42
C LYS A 21 35.98 3.48 13.06
N VAL A 22 35.41 2.90 14.12
CA VAL A 22 34.24 2.02 14.17
C VAL A 22 33.19 2.45 13.13
N GLN A 23 32.79 1.48 12.31
CA GLN A 23 31.79 1.60 11.24
C GLN A 23 30.42 2.02 11.82
N GLY A 24 30.21 3.33 11.92
CA GLY A 24 28.92 3.91 12.26
C GLY A 24 27.87 3.56 11.21
N SER A 25 26.75 3.03 11.69
CA SER A 25 25.51 2.87 10.95
C SER A 25 25.14 4.19 10.25
N ASN A 26 25.26 4.22 8.92
CA ASN A 26 24.74 5.32 8.11
C ASN A 26 23.21 5.25 8.08
N LEU A 27 22.57 5.71 9.15
CA LEU A 27 21.18 6.15 9.12
C LEU A 27 21.14 7.39 8.24
N THR A 28 20.68 7.24 6.99
CA THR A 28 20.53 8.37 6.08
C THR A 28 19.55 9.40 6.67
N PRO A 29 19.80 10.71 6.50
CA PRO A 29 19.03 11.77 7.13
C PRO A 29 17.56 11.73 6.69
N HIS A 30 16.66 12.11 7.60
CA HIS A 30 15.22 12.20 7.42
C HIS A 30 14.82 12.96 6.13
N HIS A 31 14.58 12.22 5.05
CA HIS A 31 13.95 12.75 3.83
C HIS A 31 12.44 12.78 4.07
N PHE A 32 11.95 13.89 4.61
CA PHE A 32 10.52 14.10 4.85
C PHE A 32 9.76 14.07 3.52
N LYS A 33 8.76 13.18 3.44
CA LYS A 33 7.83 13.11 2.30
C LYS A 33 7.00 14.40 2.32
N PRO A 34 7.07 15.26 1.28
CA PRO A 34 6.43 16.57 1.33
C PRO A 34 4.91 16.41 1.32
N PHE A 35 4.25 16.98 2.33
CA PHE A 35 2.80 17.13 2.33
C PHE A 35 2.43 18.33 1.46
N GLY A 36 1.47 18.13 0.56
CA GLY A 36 1.01 19.19 -0.35
C GLY A 36 0.20 20.29 0.34
N SER A 37 -0.43 19.98 1.46
CA SER A 37 -1.23 20.91 2.27
C SER A 37 -1.53 20.32 3.65
N HIS A 38 -2.10 21.12 4.55
CA HIS A 38 -2.57 20.66 5.88
C HIS A 38 -3.66 19.60 5.77
N GLU A 39 -4.58 19.75 4.80
CA GLU A 39 -5.64 18.77 4.57
C GLU A 39 -5.07 17.45 4.02
N HIS A 40 -4.09 17.53 3.11
CA HIS A 40 -3.37 16.34 2.65
C HIS A 40 -2.64 15.64 3.80
N TYR A 41 -2.01 16.39 4.71
CA TYR A 41 -1.41 15.84 5.92
C TYR A 41 -2.42 15.09 6.79
N LYS A 42 -3.57 15.71 7.13
CA LYS A 42 -4.62 15.06 7.91
C LYS A 42 -5.13 13.79 7.24
N GLN A 43 -5.33 13.81 5.94
CA GLN A 43 -5.79 12.66 5.17
C GLN A 43 -4.78 11.50 5.25
N VAL A 44 -3.49 11.78 5.07
CA VAL A 44 -2.42 10.77 5.17
C VAL A 44 -2.32 10.21 6.58
N MET A 45 -2.36 11.06 7.61
CA MET A 45 -2.29 10.63 9.01
C MET A 45 -3.53 9.82 9.43
N CYS A 46 -4.72 10.21 8.99
CA CYS A 46 -5.93 9.42 9.20
C CYS A 46 -5.82 8.03 8.56
N ALA A 47 -5.33 7.96 7.31
CA ALA A 47 -5.09 6.68 6.65
C ALA A 47 -4.02 5.85 7.35
N PHE A 48 -2.95 6.47 7.85
CA PHE A 48 -1.90 5.81 8.60
C PHE A 48 -2.42 5.18 9.90
N HIS A 49 -3.18 5.91 10.72
CA HIS A 49 -3.75 5.36 11.96
C HIS A 49 -4.69 4.17 11.66
N LYS A 50 -5.54 4.30 10.64
CA LYS A 50 -6.38 3.18 10.21
C LYS A 50 -5.53 1.99 9.75
N LEU A 51 -4.47 2.20 8.97
CA LEU A 51 -3.56 1.13 8.56
C LEU A 51 -2.88 0.43 9.76
N GLN A 52 -2.48 1.18 10.79
CA GLN A 52 -1.90 0.58 12.00
C GLN A 52 -2.89 -0.36 12.71
N GLU A 53 -4.18 0.00 12.71
CA GLU A 53 -5.23 -0.81 13.32
C GLU A 53 -5.65 -2.01 12.45
N SER A 54 -5.32 -2.02 11.16
CA SER A 54 -5.77 -3.07 10.22
C SER A 54 -5.07 -4.42 10.41
N GLY A 55 -3.91 -4.43 11.09
CA GLY A 55 -3.14 -5.63 11.38
C GLY A 55 -2.26 -6.14 10.22
N PHE A 56 -2.35 -5.56 9.03
CA PHE A 56 -1.57 -5.95 7.84
C PHE A 56 -0.69 -4.83 7.27
N TYR A 57 -0.49 -3.79 8.07
CA TYR A 57 0.51 -2.75 7.81
C TYR A 57 1.84 -3.11 8.47
N TRP A 58 2.88 -3.24 7.66
CA TRP A 58 4.21 -3.71 8.06
C TRP A 58 5.21 -2.57 8.33
N GLY A 59 4.75 -1.32 8.34
CA GLY A 59 5.62 -0.16 8.62
C GLY A 59 6.77 -0.02 7.62
N ALA A 60 7.96 0.29 8.11
CA ALA A 60 9.18 0.55 7.34
C ALA A 60 9.84 -0.70 6.73
N LEU A 61 9.03 -1.63 6.21
CA LEU A 61 9.48 -2.85 5.55
C LEU A 61 10.06 -2.55 4.16
N GLY A 62 11.24 -3.10 3.86
CA GLY A 62 11.87 -2.98 2.55
C GLY A 62 11.17 -3.81 1.47
N GLY A 63 11.27 -3.38 0.20
CA GLY A 63 10.67 -4.13 -0.92
C GLY A 63 11.23 -5.54 -1.11
N ARG A 64 12.52 -5.75 -0.82
CA ARG A 64 13.16 -7.07 -0.83
C ARG A 64 12.61 -7.98 0.28
N GLU A 65 12.46 -7.44 1.48
CA GLU A 65 11.94 -8.17 2.65
C GLU A 65 10.48 -8.58 2.43
N ALA A 66 9.65 -7.64 1.95
CA ALA A 66 8.28 -7.92 1.53
C ALA A 66 8.20 -9.04 0.48
N SER A 67 9.13 -9.04 -0.48
CA SER A 67 9.20 -10.09 -1.50
C SER A 67 9.64 -11.44 -0.93
N SER A 68 10.42 -11.45 0.15
CA SER A 68 10.79 -12.68 0.86
C SER A 68 9.61 -13.24 1.65
N LEU A 69 8.89 -12.40 2.41
CA LEU A 69 7.71 -12.78 3.18
C LEU A 69 6.61 -13.35 2.30
N LEU A 70 6.36 -12.71 1.14
CA LEU A 70 5.33 -13.14 0.20
C LEU A 70 5.76 -14.32 -0.69
N ARG A 71 7.01 -14.78 -0.63
CA ARG A 71 7.53 -15.80 -1.55
C ARG A 71 6.82 -17.14 -1.37
N SER A 72 6.67 -17.57 -0.13
CA SER A 72 6.03 -18.82 0.30
C SER A 72 4.51 -18.74 0.37
N GLU A 73 3.95 -17.55 0.17
CA GLU A 73 2.53 -17.31 0.26
C GLU A 73 1.82 -17.63 -1.07
N PRO A 74 0.55 -18.07 -1.04
CA PRO A 74 -0.22 -18.27 -2.27
C PRO A 74 -0.49 -16.94 -3.00
N PRO A 75 -0.76 -16.97 -4.33
CA PRO A 75 -1.18 -15.80 -5.09
C PRO A 75 -2.36 -15.05 -4.46
N GLY A 76 -2.34 -13.73 -4.59
CA GLY A 76 -3.31 -12.81 -4.00
C GLY A 76 -3.08 -12.46 -2.53
N THR A 77 -2.05 -13.00 -1.88
CA THR A 77 -1.60 -12.44 -0.58
C THR A 77 -1.01 -11.07 -0.79
N PHE A 78 -1.33 -10.14 0.09
CA PHE A 78 -0.75 -8.81 0.04
C PHE A 78 -0.41 -8.25 1.42
N LEU A 79 0.39 -7.19 1.44
CA LEU A 79 0.65 -6.39 2.62
C LEU A 79 0.81 -4.92 2.23
N ILE A 80 0.57 -4.01 3.18
CA ILE A 80 0.88 -2.59 3.04
C ILE A 80 2.12 -2.27 3.84
N ARG A 81 3.01 -1.45 3.27
CA ARG A 81 4.24 -0.99 3.91
C ARG A 81 4.53 0.45 3.51
N ASP A 82 5.52 1.04 4.14
CA ASP A 82 6.06 2.32 3.72
C ASP A 82 6.75 2.19 2.37
N SER A 83 6.52 3.18 1.52
CA SER A 83 7.32 3.32 0.30
C SER A 83 8.73 3.79 0.66
N SER A 84 9.71 3.09 0.09
CA SER A 84 11.13 3.50 0.10
C SER A 84 11.39 4.69 -0.84
N ASP A 85 10.47 4.99 -1.76
CA ASP A 85 10.51 6.19 -2.60
C ASP A 85 9.90 7.38 -1.85
N HIS A 86 10.61 8.50 -1.85
CA HIS A 86 10.22 9.74 -1.16
C HIS A 86 8.98 10.42 -1.74
N HIS A 87 8.58 10.11 -2.97
CA HIS A 87 7.38 10.68 -3.60
C HIS A 87 6.08 10.00 -3.15
N TYR A 88 6.15 8.90 -2.40
CA TYR A 88 5.01 8.08 -2.04
C TYR A 88 5.03 7.75 -0.55
N PHE A 89 3.88 7.76 0.11
CA PHE A 89 3.79 7.36 1.52
C PHE A 89 3.75 5.85 1.65
N PHE A 90 2.86 5.19 0.92
CA PHE A 90 2.57 3.77 1.07
C PHE A 90 2.87 2.97 -0.21
N THR A 91 3.14 1.68 -0.03
CA THR A 91 3.27 0.70 -1.11
C THR A 91 2.48 -0.54 -0.76
N LEU A 92 1.73 -1.04 -1.75
CA LEU A 92 1.07 -2.33 -1.75
C LEU A 92 2.03 -3.37 -2.33
N SER A 93 2.42 -4.35 -1.53
CA SER A 93 3.18 -5.51 -2.00
C SER A 93 2.23 -6.70 -2.11
N VAL A 94 2.12 -7.30 -3.29
CA VAL A 94 1.20 -8.41 -3.58
C VAL A 94 1.94 -9.58 -4.24
N LYS A 95 1.61 -10.80 -3.84
CA LYS A 95 2.07 -12.03 -4.49
C LYS A 95 1.20 -12.30 -5.72
N THR A 96 1.82 -12.32 -6.90
CA THR A 96 1.18 -12.81 -8.13
C THR A 96 1.77 -14.15 -8.55
N THR A 97 1.17 -14.76 -9.58
CA THR A 97 1.68 -16.00 -10.20
C THR A 97 3.11 -15.86 -10.72
N LEU A 98 3.50 -14.65 -11.13
CA LEU A 98 4.84 -14.32 -11.64
C LEU A 98 5.79 -13.74 -10.58
N GLY A 99 5.41 -13.81 -9.30
CA GLY A 99 6.21 -13.32 -8.18
C GLY A 99 5.63 -12.08 -7.49
N THR A 100 6.41 -11.48 -6.60
CA THR A 100 5.92 -10.33 -5.81
C THR A 100 5.98 -9.05 -6.61
N ARG A 101 4.88 -8.29 -6.58
CA ARG A 101 4.74 -6.97 -7.21
C ARG A 101 4.58 -5.89 -6.17
N ASN A 102 5.17 -4.73 -6.44
CA ASN A 102 5.13 -3.56 -5.58
C ASN A 102 4.43 -2.43 -6.33
N LEU A 103 3.24 -2.06 -5.87
CA LEU A 103 2.43 -1.00 -6.43
C LEU A 103 2.45 0.20 -5.48
N ARG A 104 2.89 1.35 -5.97
CA ARG A 104 2.95 2.57 -5.16
C ARG A 104 1.57 3.20 -5.10
N ILE A 105 1.24 3.77 -3.94
CA ILE A 105 -0.05 4.45 -3.71
C ILE A 105 0.22 5.95 -3.72
N HIS A 106 -0.35 6.65 -4.68
CA HIS A 106 -0.36 8.11 -4.68
C HIS A 106 -1.34 8.63 -3.64
N SER A 107 -0.98 9.75 -3.04
CA SER A 107 -1.88 10.55 -2.22
C SER A 107 -1.90 11.98 -2.76
N SER A 108 -3.10 12.51 -2.96
CA SER A 108 -3.32 13.93 -3.24
C SER A 108 -4.55 14.41 -2.46
N GLU A 109 -4.86 15.71 -2.54
CA GLU A 109 -6.04 16.30 -1.90
C GLU A 109 -7.37 15.66 -2.35
N GLY A 110 -7.36 14.92 -3.48
CA GLY A 110 -8.51 14.17 -3.99
C GLY A 110 -8.56 12.70 -3.57
N GLY A 111 -7.72 12.27 -2.62
CA GLY A 111 -7.68 10.90 -2.11
C GLY A 111 -6.44 10.09 -2.52
N PHE A 112 -6.54 8.78 -2.31
CA PHE A 112 -5.55 7.76 -2.61
C PHE A 112 -5.90 6.98 -3.88
N PHE A 113 -4.91 6.65 -4.68
CA PHE A 113 -5.07 5.82 -5.87
C PHE A 113 -3.78 5.06 -6.18
N LEU A 114 -3.89 3.90 -6.85
CA LEU A 114 -2.72 3.16 -7.31
C LEU A 114 -2.02 3.92 -8.43
N GLN A 115 -0.69 3.80 -8.48
CA GLN A 115 0.10 4.34 -9.58
C GLN A 115 -0.50 3.92 -10.94
N PRO A 116 -0.78 4.88 -11.84
CA PRO A 116 -1.19 4.56 -13.19
C PRO A 116 -0.12 3.75 -13.91
N ASP A 117 -0.56 2.66 -14.51
CA ASP A 117 0.25 1.98 -15.50
C ASP A 117 0.25 2.84 -16.77
N PRO A 118 1.42 3.24 -17.32
CA PRO A 118 1.51 4.05 -18.54
C PRO A 118 0.77 3.44 -19.73
N GLN A 119 0.57 2.11 -19.74
CA GLN A 119 -0.12 1.40 -20.81
C GLN A 119 -1.62 1.22 -20.56
N SER A 120 -2.13 1.63 -19.39
CA SER A 120 -3.54 1.53 -19.05
C SER A 120 -4.25 2.88 -19.28
N THR A 121 -5.27 2.87 -20.15
CA THR A 121 -6.16 4.02 -20.39
C THR A 121 -7.32 4.12 -19.39
N GLN A 122 -7.31 3.28 -18.35
CA GLN A 122 -8.42 3.16 -17.41
C GLN A 122 -8.38 4.27 -16.35
N ARG A 123 -9.53 4.90 -16.10
CA ARG A 123 -9.68 5.84 -14.97
C ARG A 123 -9.51 5.09 -13.65
N ILE A 124 -8.46 5.41 -12.92
CA ILE A 124 -8.17 4.80 -11.62
C ILE A 124 -9.12 5.40 -10.58
N PRO A 125 -9.89 4.58 -9.86
CA PRO A 125 -10.74 5.07 -8.80
C PRO A 125 -9.88 5.68 -7.69
N ARG A 126 -10.34 6.83 -7.19
CA ARG A 126 -9.75 7.50 -6.02
C ARG A 126 -10.58 7.18 -4.79
N PHE A 127 -9.91 7.07 -3.66
CA PHE A 127 -10.53 6.72 -2.38
C PHE A 127 -10.09 7.69 -1.31
N ASP A 128 -10.97 8.02 -0.39
CA ASP A 128 -10.67 8.81 0.80
C ASP A 128 -9.75 8.08 1.79
N CYS A 129 -9.62 6.74 1.69
CA CYS A 129 -8.75 5.94 2.53
C CYS A 129 -8.06 4.81 1.75
N VAL A 130 -6.81 4.50 2.11
CA VAL A 130 -6.05 3.36 1.56
C VAL A 130 -6.79 2.03 1.76
N LEU A 131 -7.44 1.83 2.90
CA LEU A 131 -8.17 0.58 3.16
C LEU A 131 -9.35 0.39 2.21
N LYS A 132 -10.07 1.47 1.87
CA LYS A 132 -11.18 1.43 0.91
C LYS A 132 -10.67 1.15 -0.51
N LEU A 133 -9.50 1.70 -0.86
CA LEU A 133 -8.80 1.36 -2.09
C LEU A 133 -8.55 -0.15 -2.17
N ILE A 134 -7.97 -0.73 -1.11
CA ILE A 134 -7.65 -2.16 -1.07
C ILE A 134 -8.94 -3.01 -1.11
N ALA A 135 -9.96 -2.66 -0.32
CA ALA A 135 -11.24 -3.37 -0.30
C ALA A 135 -11.90 -3.42 -1.69
N HIS A 136 -11.85 -2.33 -2.43
CA HIS A 136 -12.37 -2.27 -3.79
C HIS A 136 -11.63 -3.22 -4.76
N PHE A 137 -10.32 -3.39 -4.61
CA PHE A 137 -9.55 -4.35 -5.42
C PHE A 137 -9.68 -5.79 -4.91
N MET A 138 -10.06 -6.01 -3.64
CA MET A 138 -10.36 -7.35 -3.13
C MET A 138 -11.69 -7.91 -3.64
N GLY A 139 -12.75 -7.10 -3.67
CA GLY A 139 -14.08 -7.51 -4.13
C GLY A 139 -14.24 -7.69 -5.65
N LYS A 140 -13.14 -7.63 -6.42
CA LYS A 140 -13.12 -7.72 -7.88
C LYS A 140 -12.36 -8.93 -8.42
N GLY A 141 -12.08 -9.92 -7.57
CA GLY A 141 -11.53 -11.20 -7.98
C GLY A 141 -12.38 -11.82 -9.10
N THR A 142 -11.69 -12.27 -10.13
CA THR A 142 -12.18 -13.06 -11.26
C THR A 142 -12.96 -14.27 -10.74
N ASP A 143 -14.28 -14.29 -10.95
CA ASP A 143 -15.11 -15.48 -10.78
C ASP A 143 -14.68 -16.55 -11.81
N ALA A 144 -13.68 -17.36 -11.44
CA ALA A 144 -13.20 -18.49 -12.22
C ALA A 144 -13.30 -19.78 -11.38
N GLY A 145 -14.47 -20.45 -11.47
CA GLY A 145 -14.76 -21.83 -11.04
C GLY A 145 -15.65 -21.91 -9.77
N GLY A 146 -16.95 -22.21 -9.82
CA GLY A 146 -17.69 -23.43 -10.23
C GLY A 146 -18.72 -23.77 -9.12
N PRO A 147 -19.82 -24.58 -9.30
CA PRO A 147 -19.91 -25.76 -10.15
C PRO A 147 -21.15 -25.84 -11.07
N ARG A 148 -21.08 -26.81 -11.99
CA ARG A 148 -22.17 -27.33 -12.83
C ARG A 148 -23.24 -27.96 -11.95
N ASP A 149 -24.51 -27.68 -12.23
CA ASP A 149 -25.58 -28.68 -12.25
C ASP A 149 -26.70 -28.18 -13.19
N GLU A 150 -27.08 -29.04 -14.13
CA GLU A 150 -28.13 -28.85 -15.14
C GLU A 150 -29.51 -29.14 -14.53
N ALA A 151 -30.53 -28.32 -14.80
CA ALA A 151 -31.84 -28.79 -15.31
C ALA A 151 -32.88 -27.65 -15.47
N SER A 152 -33.25 -27.41 -16.74
CA SER A 152 -34.60 -27.22 -17.28
C SER A 152 -35.45 -25.96 -16.97
N GLY A 153 -35.74 -25.22 -18.06
CA GLY A 153 -37.13 -24.87 -18.42
C GLY A 153 -37.55 -23.39 -18.34
N GLY A 154 -37.96 -22.82 -19.48
CA GLY A 154 -38.92 -21.71 -19.53
C GLY A 154 -38.48 -20.47 -20.31
N ALA A 155 -39.34 -20.00 -21.20
CA ALA A 155 -39.05 -18.99 -22.21
C ALA A 155 -39.18 -17.53 -21.71
N SER A 156 -38.44 -16.66 -22.40
CA SER A 156 -38.71 -15.24 -22.68
C SER A 156 -39.00 -14.29 -21.51
N GLU A 157 -38.04 -13.39 -21.22
CA GLU A 157 -38.30 -11.95 -21.35
C GLU A 157 -37.00 -11.15 -21.49
N GLU A 158 -37.01 -10.27 -22.49
CA GLU A 158 -35.92 -9.39 -22.88
C GLU A 158 -35.72 -8.31 -21.81
N THR A 159 -34.74 -8.53 -20.92
CA THR A 159 -34.20 -7.46 -20.09
C THR A 159 -32.73 -7.28 -20.43
N VAL A 160 -32.43 -6.10 -20.95
CA VAL A 160 -31.08 -5.61 -21.26
C VAL A 160 -30.25 -5.64 -19.97
N THR A 161 -29.62 -6.77 -19.70
CA THR A 161 -28.64 -6.90 -18.63
C THR A 161 -27.44 -6.05 -19.03
N LYS A 162 -27.30 -4.87 -18.42
CA LYS A 162 -26.04 -4.12 -18.40
C LYS A 162 -24.97 -5.02 -17.78
N LYS A 163 -24.25 -5.77 -18.62
CA LYS A 163 -23.03 -6.49 -18.26
C LYS A 163 -22.00 -5.42 -17.86
N ARG A 164 -21.94 -5.12 -16.56
CA ARG A 164 -20.96 -4.18 -15.97
C ARG A 164 -19.57 -4.69 -16.35
N GLY A 165 -18.90 -3.97 -17.25
CA GLY A 165 -17.51 -4.24 -17.62
C GLY A 165 -16.66 -4.39 -16.36
N GLN A 166 -16.18 -5.61 -16.12
CA GLN A 166 -15.32 -5.97 -15.01
C GLN A 166 -14.00 -5.20 -15.17
N ASN A 167 -13.84 -4.15 -14.38
CA ASN A 167 -12.69 -3.26 -14.46
C ASN A 167 -11.52 -3.87 -13.68
N VAL A 168 -10.86 -4.87 -14.28
CA VAL A 168 -9.69 -5.58 -13.72
C VAL A 168 -8.46 -4.69 -13.90
N TYR A 169 -7.80 -4.32 -12.81
CA TYR A 169 -6.55 -3.54 -12.89
C TYR A 169 -5.44 -4.46 -13.39
N LEU A 170 -4.74 -4.05 -14.45
CA LEU A 170 -3.66 -4.83 -15.07
C LEU A 170 -2.31 -4.23 -14.72
N ILE A 171 -1.40 -5.07 -14.23
CA ILE A 171 0.01 -4.76 -14.00
C ILE A 171 0.78 -5.20 -15.23
N HIS A 172 1.35 -4.25 -15.99
CA HIS A 172 2.17 -4.58 -17.16
C HIS A 172 3.61 -4.81 -16.72
N THR A 173 4.22 -5.92 -17.15
CA THR A 173 5.64 -6.18 -16.95
C THR A 173 6.24 -6.92 -18.13
N ALA A 174 7.29 -6.36 -18.71
CA ALA A 174 8.13 -7.03 -19.72
C ALA A 174 7.33 -7.68 -20.87
N GLY A 175 6.20 -7.07 -21.27
CA GLY A 175 5.32 -7.56 -22.33
C GLY A 175 4.12 -8.39 -21.87
N GLU A 176 4.05 -8.78 -20.59
CA GLU A 176 2.95 -9.56 -20.02
C GLU A 176 1.99 -8.69 -19.19
N LYS A 177 0.69 -9.02 -19.25
CA LYS A 177 -0.38 -8.37 -18.50
C LYS A 177 -0.85 -9.29 -17.38
N ILE A 178 -0.67 -8.86 -16.13
CA ILE A 178 -1.06 -9.63 -14.95
C ILE A 178 -2.24 -8.94 -14.26
N PRO A 179 -3.37 -9.60 -14.00
CA PRO A 179 -4.44 -9.01 -13.21
C PRO A 179 -3.96 -8.77 -11.77
N LEU A 180 -4.33 -7.62 -11.20
CA LEU A 180 -4.18 -7.35 -9.78
C LEU A 180 -5.30 -8.09 -9.03
N GLU A 181 -4.92 -9.15 -8.35
CA GLU A 181 -5.80 -9.97 -7.52
C GLU A 181 -5.40 -9.78 -6.06
N LEU A 182 -6.32 -9.26 -5.24
CA LEU A 182 -6.14 -9.16 -3.79
C LEU A 182 -7.14 -10.10 -3.14
N HIS A 183 -6.65 -11.08 -2.39
CA HIS A 183 -7.51 -12.08 -1.74
C HIS A 183 -7.40 -12.03 -0.24
N ARG A 184 -6.18 -11.97 0.30
CA ARG A 184 -5.96 -11.97 1.75
C ARG A 184 -4.79 -11.10 2.19
N PRO A 185 -4.95 -10.37 3.29
CA PRO A 185 -3.85 -9.65 3.90
C PRO A 185 -2.89 -10.62 4.62
N LEU A 186 -1.60 -10.32 4.56
CA LEU A 186 -0.59 -10.92 5.42
C LEU A 186 -0.53 -10.09 6.71
N CYS A 187 -1.12 -10.60 7.78
CA CYS A 187 -1.15 -9.90 9.06
C CYS A 187 0.20 -10.01 9.80
N THR A 188 0.61 -8.93 10.45
CA THR A 188 1.80 -8.85 11.31
C THR A 188 1.44 -8.81 12.79
N SER A 189 0.22 -8.34 13.12
CA SER A 189 -0.31 -8.30 14.48
C SER A 189 -1.73 -8.86 14.53
N LEU A 190 -2.10 -9.41 15.68
CA LEU A 190 -3.47 -9.79 15.95
C LEU A 190 -4.28 -8.55 16.29
N SER A 191 -5.39 -8.33 15.58
CA SER A 191 -6.35 -7.27 15.92
C SER A 191 -6.96 -7.55 17.30
N THR A 192 -7.26 -6.49 18.06
CA THR A 192 -7.97 -6.63 19.33
C THR A 192 -9.39 -7.13 19.10
N LEU A 193 -9.98 -7.81 20.09
CA LEU A 193 -11.38 -8.24 20.01
C LEU A 193 -12.31 -7.05 19.74
N GLN A 194 -12.03 -5.89 20.35
CA GLN A 194 -12.78 -4.65 20.13
C GLN A 194 -12.77 -4.24 18.65
N HIS A 195 -11.60 -4.31 18.01
CA HIS A 195 -11.45 -4.02 16.57
C HIS A 195 -12.16 -5.06 15.70
N MET A 196 -12.08 -6.35 16.04
CA MET A 196 -12.80 -7.41 15.34
C MET A 196 -14.32 -7.21 15.39
N CYS A 197 -14.86 -6.85 16.56
CA CYS A 197 -16.27 -6.50 16.72
C CYS A 197 -16.64 -5.29 15.86
N ARG A 198 -15.81 -4.23 15.87
CA ARG A 198 -16.04 -3.04 15.04
C ARG A 198 -16.11 -3.39 13.55
N ARG A 199 -15.17 -4.17 13.03
CA ARG A 199 -15.18 -4.63 11.63
C ARG A 199 -16.44 -5.42 11.30
N THR A 200 -16.81 -6.36 12.17
CA THR A 200 -18.00 -7.19 11.99
C THR A 200 -19.28 -6.35 11.97
N LEU A 201 -19.37 -5.32 12.82
CA LEU A 201 -20.52 -4.42 12.86
C LEU A 201 -20.60 -3.50 11.64
N ASN A 202 -19.45 -2.98 11.19
CA ASN A 202 -19.37 -2.11 10.02
C ASN A 202 -19.68 -2.87 8.72
N ASP A 203 -19.24 -4.12 8.59
CA ASP A 203 -19.53 -4.99 7.45
C ASP A 203 -21.03 -5.33 7.34
N ARG A 204 -21.70 -5.54 8.48
CA ARG A 204 -23.14 -5.83 8.54
C ARG A 204 -24.04 -4.60 8.37
N GLY A 205 -23.47 -3.41 8.16
CA GLY A 205 -24.22 -2.19 7.92
C GLY A 205 -25.01 -1.67 9.13
N LEU A 206 -24.66 -2.09 10.36
CA LEU A 206 -25.39 -1.69 11.57
C LEU A 206 -25.27 -0.19 11.89
N VAL A 207 -24.36 0.51 11.22
CA VAL A 207 -24.17 1.96 11.33
C VAL A 207 -25.32 2.76 10.68
N GLY A 208 -26.18 2.13 9.86
CA GLY A 208 -27.25 2.83 9.14
C GLY A 208 -28.64 2.79 9.78
N THR A 209 -28.95 1.78 10.61
CA THR A 209 -30.35 1.47 10.97
C THR A 209 -30.69 1.50 12.47
N GLY A 210 -29.73 1.75 13.36
CA GLY A 210 -29.98 1.73 14.82
C GLY A 210 -28.99 2.52 15.68
N THR A 211 -28.26 3.47 15.11
CA THR A 211 -27.20 4.20 15.83
C THR A 211 -27.69 5.21 16.85
N GLU A 212 -28.99 5.49 16.92
CA GLU A 212 -29.54 6.42 17.93
C GLU A 212 -29.46 5.85 19.35
N ASP A 213 -29.42 4.52 19.51
CA ASP A 213 -29.45 3.84 20.81
C ASP A 213 -28.05 3.51 21.40
N ILE A 214 -26.97 3.88 20.71
CA ILE A 214 -25.60 3.54 21.13
C ILE A 214 -24.87 4.79 21.65
N PRO A 215 -24.14 4.71 22.79
CA PRO A 215 -23.32 5.80 23.31
C PRO A 215 -22.41 6.45 22.26
N SER A 216 -22.25 7.77 22.33
CA SER A 216 -21.43 8.54 21.37
C SER A 216 -20.00 8.00 21.26
N THR A 217 -19.40 7.58 22.37
CA THR A 217 -18.06 6.97 22.41
C THR A 217 -17.93 5.75 21.51
N LEU A 218 -18.95 4.89 21.49
CA LEU A 218 -18.98 3.71 20.63
C LEU A 218 -19.26 4.09 19.17
N ARG A 219 -20.12 5.08 18.91
CA ARG A 219 -20.33 5.61 17.54
C ARG A 219 -19.05 6.16 16.95
N ASP A 220 -18.31 6.95 17.72
CA ASP A 220 -17.04 7.54 17.30
C ASP A 220 -15.99 6.45 17.07
N PHE A 221 -15.95 5.44 17.94
CA PHE A 221 -15.10 4.27 17.77
C PHE A 221 -15.40 3.50 16.47
N LEU A 222 -16.68 3.29 16.13
CA LEU A 222 -17.09 2.63 14.88
C LEU A 222 -16.72 3.47 13.64
N LYS A 223 -16.91 4.79 13.69
CA LYS A 223 -16.58 5.73 12.61
C LYS A 223 -15.07 5.89 12.39
N ALA A 224 -14.27 5.72 13.44
CA ALA A 224 -12.81 5.83 13.35
C ALA A 224 -12.19 4.81 12.38
N TYR A 225 -12.87 3.70 12.08
CA TYR A 225 -12.45 2.71 11.10
C TYR A 225 -13.66 2.18 10.34
N ASP A 226 -14.01 2.86 9.27
CA ASP A 226 -15.15 2.57 8.40
C ASP A 226 -14.80 1.64 7.23
N ALA A 227 -13.62 1.02 7.25
CA ALA A 227 -13.21 0.08 6.23
C ALA A 227 -13.69 -1.35 6.55
N PRO A 228 -14.10 -2.13 5.53
CA PRO A 228 -14.60 -3.50 5.73
C PRO A 228 -13.49 -4.54 5.96
N ILE A 229 -12.23 -4.19 5.66
CA ILE A 229 -11.08 -5.11 5.67
C ILE A 229 -10.16 -4.88 6.86
#